data_AF-A0A812WKE4-F1
#
_entry.id   AF-A0A812WKE4-F1
#
_cell.length_a   1.000
_cell.length_b   1.000
_cell.length_c   1.000
_cell.angle_alpha   90.00
_cell.angle_beta   90.00
_cell.angle_gamma   90.00
#
_symmetry.space_group_name_H-M   'P 1'
#
loop_
_entity.id
_entity.type
_entity.pdbx_description
1 polymer ?
#
loop_
_entity_poly.entity_id
_entity_poly.type
_entity_poly.pdbx_seq_one_letter_code
_entity_poly.pdbx_strand_id
1 'polypeptide(L)'
;MVKIPRATVRTSFLAWAAITLAFAWAGGPLPWRILPGYVDGVSEPPPVEFARNRDNPFTDAMAGTICACIAFSLLWLNEGHAVRIEQLLDLVRRRVIETGPTAVPGNQRQLVFLQGDATSADQLVLPEWANISAPANSAKLRAQALMYQWEQEKDDQSVKYKKVWKNHRINSDRFQYSGHHNPVFPVAPTCMKLAKVAVGDFVLSKKMLGKLQNYQPCEISNATIQEINAKPRMSRYGV
;
A
#
# COMPACT_ATOMS: atom_id res chain seq x y z
N MET A 1 23.05 -20.66 17.47
CA MET A 1 22.63 -20.89 16.06
C MET A 1 21.20 -21.41 16.10
N VAL A 2 20.21 -20.53 15.90
CA VAL A 2 18.78 -20.91 15.95
C VAL A 2 18.18 -20.59 14.58
N LYS A 3 17.93 -21.63 13.79
CA LYS A 3 17.18 -21.54 12.53
C LYS A 3 15.70 -21.51 12.89
N ILE A 4 15.05 -20.37 12.69
CA ILE A 4 13.58 -20.31 12.59
C ILE A 4 13.27 -20.24 11.09
N PRO A 5 12.61 -21.25 10.49
CA PRO A 5 12.21 -21.17 9.09
C PRO A 5 11.02 -20.21 8.96
N ARG A 6 11.26 -19.03 8.39
CA ARG A 6 10.22 -18.02 8.09
C ARG A 6 9.45 -18.30 6.78
N ALA A 7 9.67 -19.44 6.14
CA ALA A 7 8.98 -19.83 4.90
C ALA A 7 7.54 -20.31 5.12
N THR A 8 7.20 -20.78 6.33
CA THR A 8 5.92 -21.44 6.61
C THR A 8 4.70 -20.51 6.59
N VAL A 9 4.90 -19.19 6.76
CA VAL A 9 3.78 -18.25 6.91
C VAL A 9 3.22 -17.79 5.56
N ARG A 10 4.02 -17.77 4.49
CA ARG A 10 3.58 -17.28 3.16
C ARG A 10 2.95 -18.35 2.28
N THR A 11 3.33 -19.62 2.44
CA THR A 11 2.69 -20.75 1.75
C THR A 11 1.24 -20.93 2.21
N SER A 12 0.94 -20.62 3.48
CA SER A 12 -0.40 -20.75 4.05
C SER A 12 -1.44 -19.83 3.41
N PHE A 13 -1.09 -18.61 2.99
CA PHE A 13 -2.10 -17.66 2.50
C PHE A 13 -2.56 -17.96 1.05
N LEU A 14 -1.64 -18.37 0.19
CA LEU A 14 -1.97 -18.79 -1.19
C LEU A 14 -2.67 -20.15 -1.21
N ALA A 15 -2.25 -21.07 -0.33
CA ALA A 15 -2.96 -22.33 -0.12
C ALA A 15 -4.37 -22.07 0.41
N TRP A 16 -4.53 -21.16 1.39
CA TRP A 16 -5.85 -20.74 1.87
C TRP A 16 -6.70 -20.11 0.77
N ALA A 17 -6.14 -19.17 -0.01
CA ALA A 17 -6.86 -18.52 -1.09
C ALA A 17 -7.34 -19.53 -2.14
N ALA A 18 -6.48 -20.48 -2.53
CA ALA A 18 -6.81 -21.55 -3.47
C ALA A 18 -7.89 -22.49 -2.91
N ILE A 19 -7.80 -22.88 -1.64
CA ILE A 19 -8.82 -23.69 -0.95
C ILE A 19 -10.15 -22.91 -0.89
N THR A 20 -10.13 -21.63 -0.51
CA THR A 20 -11.35 -20.81 -0.44
C THR A 20 -12.00 -20.58 -1.79
N LEU A 21 -11.21 -20.41 -2.86
CA LEU A 21 -11.70 -20.30 -4.23
C LEU A 21 -12.30 -21.62 -4.70
N ALA A 22 -11.67 -22.75 -4.38
CA ALA A 22 -12.20 -24.08 -4.71
C ALA A 22 -13.54 -24.34 -3.99
N PHE A 23 -13.65 -24.01 -2.70
CA PHE A 23 -14.88 -24.17 -1.93
C PHE A 23 -15.99 -23.20 -2.35
N ALA A 24 -15.65 -21.94 -2.64
CA ALA A 24 -16.61 -20.95 -3.15
C ALA A 24 -17.12 -21.33 -4.55
N TRP A 25 -16.25 -21.86 -5.40
CA TRP A 25 -16.63 -22.28 -6.77
C TRP A 25 -17.44 -23.59 -6.79
N ALA A 26 -17.28 -24.43 -5.77
CA ALA A 26 -18.06 -25.65 -5.52
C ALA A 26 -19.37 -25.41 -4.73
N GLY A 27 -19.71 -24.16 -4.42
CA GLY A 27 -20.95 -23.81 -3.72
C GLY A 27 -20.99 -24.15 -2.22
N GLY A 28 -19.85 -24.46 -1.61
CA GLY A 28 -19.75 -24.74 -0.17
C GLY A 28 -19.66 -23.47 0.68
N PRO A 29 -20.18 -23.47 1.93
CA PRO A 29 -20.02 -22.34 2.83
C PRO A 29 -18.54 -22.14 3.18
N LEU A 30 -18.09 -20.89 3.15
CA LEU A 30 -16.73 -20.52 3.54
C LEU A 30 -16.51 -20.86 5.04
N PRO A 31 -15.30 -21.30 5.42
CA PRO A 31 -15.04 -21.89 6.74
C PRO A 31 -15.33 -20.97 7.94
N TRP A 32 -15.36 -19.64 7.75
CA TRP A 32 -15.69 -18.67 8.80
C TRP A 32 -17.19 -18.34 8.94
N ARG A 33 -18.06 -18.93 8.11
CA ARG A 33 -19.52 -18.75 8.20
C ARG A 33 -20.24 -19.75 9.10
N ILE A 34 -19.50 -20.68 9.73
CA ILE A 34 -20.06 -21.62 10.70
C ILE A 34 -19.91 -21.01 12.11
N LEU A 35 -20.80 -20.09 12.46
CA LEU A 35 -21.05 -19.73 13.85
C LEU A 35 -22.37 -20.40 14.28
N PRO A 36 -22.38 -21.25 15.33
CA PRO A 36 -23.62 -21.80 15.83
C PRO A 36 -24.32 -20.74 16.69
N GLY A 37 -25.28 -20.02 16.09
CA GLY A 37 -26.25 -19.21 16.81
C GLY A 37 -27.60 -19.91 16.78
N TYR A 38 -27.86 -20.78 17.75
CA TYR A 38 -29.18 -21.38 17.99
C TYR A 38 -29.90 -20.52 19.04
N VAL A 39 -30.91 -19.76 18.62
CA VAL A 39 -31.92 -19.17 19.51
C VAL A 39 -33.28 -19.63 19.02
N ASP A 40 -34.02 -20.20 19.96
CA ASP A 40 -35.31 -20.88 19.95
C ASP A 40 -36.34 -20.59 18.85
N GLY A 41 -36.93 -21.67 18.34
CA GLY A 41 -38.37 -21.74 18.06
C GLY A 41 -38.81 -21.50 16.62
N VAL A 42 -39.21 -22.60 15.96
CA VAL A 42 -40.11 -22.64 14.78
C VAL A 42 -39.56 -22.08 13.47
N SER A 43 -38.85 -22.94 12.75
CA SER A 43 -39.22 -23.47 11.43
C SER A 43 -38.10 -24.42 11.05
N GLU A 44 -38.42 -25.57 10.44
CA GLU A 44 -37.40 -26.39 9.80
C GLU A 44 -36.54 -25.45 8.94
N PRO A 45 -35.19 -25.52 9.01
CA PRO A 45 -34.38 -24.72 8.10
C PRO A 45 -34.91 -25.02 6.69
N PRO A 46 -35.16 -24.00 5.85
CA PRO A 46 -35.59 -24.27 4.48
C PRO A 46 -34.64 -25.34 3.95
N PRO A 47 -35.13 -26.40 3.27
CA PRO A 47 -34.23 -27.39 2.70
C PRO A 47 -33.18 -26.56 2.00
N VAL A 48 -31.94 -26.67 2.49
CA VAL A 48 -30.82 -26.00 1.87
C VAL A 48 -30.74 -26.72 0.55
N GLU A 49 -31.49 -26.23 -0.43
CA GLU A 49 -31.26 -26.39 -1.84
C GLU A 49 -29.91 -25.72 -2.02
N PHE A 50 -28.87 -26.44 -1.61
CA PHE A 50 -27.53 -26.24 -2.13
C PHE A 50 -27.77 -26.13 -3.61
N ALA A 51 -27.49 -24.95 -4.16
CA ALA A 51 -27.63 -24.64 -5.57
C ALA A 51 -26.72 -25.59 -6.36
N ARG A 52 -27.18 -26.83 -6.50
CA ARG A 52 -26.60 -27.91 -7.25
C ARG A 52 -27.45 -28.04 -8.50
N ASN A 53 -27.59 -26.92 -9.20
CA ASN A 53 -28.01 -26.95 -10.59
C ASN A 53 -26.75 -26.76 -11.43
N ARG A 54 -25.97 -27.84 -11.53
CA ARG A 54 -24.93 -27.99 -12.55
C ARG A 54 -25.18 -29.34 -13.21
N ASP A 55 -25.70 -29.29 -14.42
CA ASP A 55 -26.18 -30.45 -15.15
C ASP A 55 -25.05 -31.40 -15.61
N ASN A 56 -23.76 -31.09 -15.36
CA ASN A 56 -22.63 -31.90 -15.82
C ASN A 56 -21.47 -32.01 -14.82
N PRO A 57 -21.31 -33.15 -14.11
CA PRO A 57 -20.19 -33.39 -13.20
C PRO A 57 -18.81 -33.38 -13.90
N PHE A 58 -18.79 -33.61 -15.22
CA PHE A 58 -17.59 -33.52 -16.04
C PHE A 58 -17.05 -32.09 -16.12
N THR A 59 -17.92 -31.08 -16.18
CA THR A 59 -17.51 -29.67 -16.24
C THR A 59 -16.84 -29.24 -14.95
N ASP A 60 -17.35 -29.71 -13.80
CA ASP A 60 -16.77 -29.44 -12.49
C ASP A 60 -15.40 -30.12 -12.32
N ALA A 61 -15.28 -31.37 -12.77
CA ALA A 61 -14.02 -32.08 -12.76
C ALA A 61 -12.96 -31.38 -13.63
N MET A 62 -13.32 -30.98 -14.86
CA MET A 62 -12.40 -30.27 -15.77
C MET A 62 -11.95 -28.93 -15.19
N ALA A 63 -12.87 -28.14 -14.64
CA ALA A 63 -12.53 -26.86 -14.02
C ALA A 63 -11.64 -27.02 -12.78
N GLY A 64 -11.90 -28.03 -11.95
CA GLY A 64 -11.04 -28.39 -10.82
C GLY A 64 -9.62 -28.75 -11.27
N THR A 65 -9.49 -29.55 -12.34
CA THR A 65 -8.19 -29.91 -12.92
C THR A 65 -7.46 -28.69 -13.47
N ILE A 66 -8.15 -27.81 -14.20
CA ILE A 66 -7.56 -26.57 -14.75
C ILE A 66 -7.06 -25.67 -13.61
N CYS A 67 -7.88 -25.46 -12.57
CA CYS A 67 -7.49 -24.70 -11.39
C CYS A 67 -6.27 -25.30 -10.68
N ALA A 68 -6.21 -26.64 -10.56
CA ALA A 68 -5.06 -27.33 -9.97
C ALA A 68 -3.78 -27.10 -10.80
N CYS A 69 -3.84 -27.25 -12.12
CA CYS A 69 -2.71 -26.99 -13.02
C CYS A 69 -2.19 -25.55 -12.90
N ILE A 70 -3.10 -24.57 -12.83
CA ILE A 70 -2.74 -23.15 -12.64
C ILE A 70 -2.08 -22.94 -11.27
N ALA A 71 -2.64 -23.52 -10.20
CA ALA A 71 -2.09 -23.39 -8.85
C ALA A 71 -0.67 -23.96 -8.75
N PHE A 72 -0.42 -25.15 -9.31
CA PHE A 72 0.92 -25.73 -9.36
C PHE A 72 1.89 -24.87 -10.16
N SER A 73 1.46 -24.33 -11.30
CA SER A 73 2.30 -23.45 -12.13
C SER A 73 2.68 -22.17 -11.38
N LEU A 74 1.73 -21.56 -10.66
CA LEU A 74 1.97 -20.37 -9.84
C LEU A 74 2.92 -20.65 -8.66
N LEU A 75 2.75 -21.79 -7.99
CA LEU A 75 3.64 -22.22 -6.91
C LEU A 75 5.06 -22.42 -7.44
N TRP A 76 5.22 -23.11 -8.57
CA TRP A 76 6.51 -23.34 -9.18
C TRP A 76 7.23 -22.04 -9.56
N LEU A 77 6.51 -21.08 -10.16
CA LEU A 77 7.08 -19.77 -10.49
C LEU A 77 7.51 -19.00 -9.24
N ASN A 78 6.71 -19.05 -8.18
CA ASN A 78 7.02 -18.38 -6.92
C ASN A 78 8.24 -19.00 -6.22
N GLU A 79 8.31 -20.32 -6.14
CA GLU A 79 9.46 -21.04 -5.57
C GLU A 79 10.72 -20.83 -6.40
N GLY A 80 10.62 -20.93 -7.72
CA GLY A 80 11.73 -20.67 -8.63
C GLY A 80 12.27 -19.23 -8.51
N HIS A 81 11.42 -18.25 -8.22
CA HIS A 81 11.84 -16.89 -7.91
C HIS A 81 12.52 -16.81 -6.53
N ALA A 82 11.96 -17.47 -5.51
CA ALA A 82 12.54 -17.49 -4.16
C ALA A 82 13.95 -18.09 -4.14
N VAL A 83 14.15 -19.23 -4.79
CA VAL A 83 15.46 -19.90 -4.91
C VAL A 83 16.47 -19.02 -5.66
N ARG A 84 16.06 -18.39 -6.76
CA ARG A 84 16.93 -17.47 -7.51
C ARG A 84 17.37 -16.27 -6.66
N ILE A 85 16.47 -15.70 -5.88
CA ILE A 85 16.79 -14.58 -4.98
C ILE A 85 17.74 -15.04 -3.87
N GLU A 86 17.54 -16.22 -3.29
CA GLU A 86 18.44 -16.77 -2.28
C GLU A 86 19.86 -16.95 -2.86
N GLN A 87 19.99 -17.61 -4.02
CA GLN A 87 21.28 -17.79 -4.69
C GLN A 87 21.95 -16.46 -5.01
N LEU A 88 21.19 -15.48 -5.48
CA LEU A 88 21.71 -14.14 -5.75
C LEU A 88 22.18 -13.45 -4.46
N LEU A 89 21.43 -13.54 -3.36
CA LEU A 89 21.82 -12.99 -2.07
C LEU A 89 23.07 -13.68 -1.51
N ASP A 90 23.21 -15.00 -1.70
CA ASP A 90 24.41 -15.74 -1.33
C ASP A 90 25.64 -15.29 -2.13
N LEU A 91 25.49 -15.08 -3.44
CA LEU A 91 26.54 -14.51 -4.27
C LEU A 91 26.91 -13.09 -3.83
N VAL A 92 25.91 -12.25 -3.53
CA VAL A 92 26.14 -10.90 -3.00
C VAL A 92 26.87 -10.98 -1.66
N ARG A 93 26.44 -11.83 -0.74
CA ARG A 93 27.05 -11.97 0.59
C ARG A 93 28.50 -12.40 0.55
N ARG A 94 28.88 -13.24 -0.41
CA ARG A 94 30.27 -13.69 -0.60
C ARG A 94 31.18 -12.63 -1.25
N ARG A 95 30.60 -11.69 -2.00
CA ARG A 95 31.34 -10.66 -2.77
C ARG A 95 31.23 -9.26 -2.18
N VAL A 96 30.33 -9.03 -1.22
CA VAL A 96 30.13 -7.72 -0.60
C VAL A 96 31.34 -7.37 0.25
N ILE A 97 31.83 -6.15 0.06
CA ILE A 97 32.93 -5.59 0.84
C ILE A 97 32.31 -4.61 1.84
N GLU A 98 32.52 -4.84 3.13
CA GLU A 98 32.12 -3.89 4.16
C GLU A 98 33.16 -2.75 4.20
N THR A 99 32.70 -1.52 4.00
CA THR A 99 33.56 -0.34 4.01
C THR A 99 32.96 0.74 4.88
N GLY A 100 33.83 1.57 5.47
CA GLY A 100 33.40 2.80 6.10
C GLY A 100 32.77 3.80 5.11
N PRO A 101 32.32 4.96 5.60
CA PRO A 101 31.68 5.98 4.78
C PRO A 101 32.63 6.71 3.81
N THR A 102 33.91 6.34 3.77
CA THR A 102 34.93 6.91 2.87
C THR A 102 35.09 6.06 1.62
N ALA A 103 35.13 6.70 0.45
CA ALA A 103 35.27 6.02 -0.83
C ALA A 103 36.71 5.56 -1.06
N VAL A 104 36.90 4.25 -1.26
CA VAL A 104 38.20 3.65 -1.58
C VAL A 104 38.25 3.36 -3.09
N PRO A 105 39.21 3.94 -3.85
CA PRO A 105 39.30 3.76 -5.31
C PRO A 105 39.40 2.29 -5.76
N GLY A 106 40.01 1.42 -4.95
CA GLY A 106 40.12 -0.01 -5.23
C GLY A 106 38.80 -0.79 -5.23
N ASN A 107 37.73 -0.22 -4.65
CA ASN A 107 36.41 -0.86 -4.56
C ASN A 107 35.46 -0.44 -5.68
N GLN A 108 35.95 0.27 -6.70
CA GLN A 108 35.12 0.63 -7.85
C GLN A 108 34.53 -0.62 -8.54
N ARG A 109 33.25 -0.52 -8.93
CA ARG A 109 32.46 -1.61 -9.55
C ARG A 109 32.26 -2.86 -8.67
N GLN A 110 32.64 -2.82 -7.39
CA GLN A 110 32.33 -3.87 -6.42
C GLN A 110 31.03 -3.55 -5.66
N LEU A 111 30.43 -4.59 -5.08
CA LEU A 111 29.33 -4.44 -4.14
C LEU A 111 29.89 -4.02 -2.79
N VAL A 112 29.57 -2.82 -2.35
CA VAL A 112 29.98 -2.28 -1.05
C VAL A 112 28.79 -2.15 -0.13
N PHE A 113 28.95 -2.61 1.11
CA PHE A 113 28.03 -2.35 2.22
C PHE A 113 28.65 -1.29 3.11
N LEU A 114 27.89 -0.25 3.40
CA LEU A 114 28.32 0.88 4.21
C LEU A 114 27.28 1.21 5.27
N GLN A 115 27.76 1.62 6.43
CA GLN A 115 26.97 2.12 7.53
C GLN A 115 27.58 3.44 8.00
N GLY A 116 26.73 4.42 8.25
CA GLY A 116 27.15 5.73 8.72
C GLY A 116 25.98 6.69 8.78
N ASP A 117 26.25 7.88 9.30
CA ASP A 117 25.25 8.93 9.42
C ASP A 117 25.00 9.57 8.06
N ALA A 118 23.72 9.72 7.74
CA ALA A 118 23.27 10.40 6.55
C ALA A 118 23.18 11.90 6.83
N THR A 119 23.92 12.70 6.06
CA THR A 119 23.93 14.15 6.18
C THR A 119 23.39 14.82 4.91
N SER A 120 22.67 15.91 5.11
CA SER A 120 22.10 16.75 4.06
C SER A 120 22.39 18.21 4.38
N ALA A 121 23.01 18.91 3.42
CA ALA A 121 23.22 20.35 3.49
C ALA A 121 22.03 21.15 2.94
N ASP A 122 21.14 20.51 2.18
CA ASP A 122 20.03 21.20 1.51
C ASP A 122 18.92 21.56 2.50
N GLN A 123 18.46 22.82 2.42
CA GLN A 123 17.22 23.24 3.07
C GLN A 123 16.03 22.93 2.16
N LEU A 124 15.17 21.99 2.58
CA LEU A 124 13.99 21.61 1.82
C LEU A 124 12.85 22.60 2.11
N VAL A 125 12.38 23.28 1.07
CA VAL A 125 11.25 24.23 1.15
C VAL A 125 10.14 23.79 0.18
N LEU A 126 8.89 23.95 0.60
CA LEU A 126 7.70 23.75 -0.24
C LEU A 126 7.03 25.09 -0.57
N PRO A 127 7.35 25.73 -1.71
CA PRO A 127 6.79 27.04 -2.05
C PRO A 127 5.27 27.05 -2.19
N GLU A 128 4.73 25.99 -2.79
CA GLU A 128 3.31 25.73 -2.99
C GLU A 128 2.53 25.52 -1.68
N TRP A 129 3.25 25.35 -0.56
CA TRP A 129 2.71 25.09 0.76
C TRP A 129 3.16 26.16 1.75
N ALA A 130 2.92 27.44 1.42
CA ALA A 130 3.25 28.58 2.27
C ALA A 130 4.73 28.61 2.73
N ASN A 131 5.65 28.20 1.84
CA ASN A 131 7.09 28.15 2.09
C ASN A 131 7.49 27.35 3.35
N ILE A 132 6.73 26.29 3.69
CA ILE A 132 7.10 25.40 4.80
C ILE A 132 8.49 24.80 4.53
N SER A 133 9.37 24.96 5.51
CA SER A 133 10.75 24.48 5.47
C SER A 133 10.92 23.28 6.40
N ALA A 134 11.66 22.27 5.96
CA ALA A 134 12.05 21.16 6.82
C ALA A 134 13.13 21.59 7.82
N PRO A 135 13.24 20.88 8.97
CA PRO A 135 14.38 21.02 9.86
C PRO A 135 15.70 20.76 9.14
N ALA A 136 16.79 21.34 9.65
CA ALA A 136 18.13 21.08 9.16
C ALA A 136 18.42 19.56 9.14
N ASN A 137 19.25 19.13 8.18
CA ASN A 137 19.62 17.73 7.99
C ASN A 137 18.46 16.77 7.61
N SER A 138 17.35 17.30 7.07
CA SER A 138 16.23 16.47 6.61
C SER A 138 16.49 15.89 5.21
N ALA A 139 16.38 14.57 5.07
CA ALA A 139 16.55 13.88 3.79
C ALA A 139 15.36 14.07 2.82
N LYS A 140 14.16 14.24 3.38
CA LYS A 140 12.91 14.25 2.63
C LYS A 140 11.84 15.07 3.35
N LEU A 141 11.10 15.86 2.58
CA LEU A 141 9.96 16.62 3.03
C LEU A 141 8.74 16.21 2.21
N ARG A 142 7.63 15.91 2.89
CA ARG A 142 6.36 15.52 2.27
C ARG A 142 5.24 16.32 2.92
N ALA A 143 4.38 16.88 2.08
CA ALA A 143 3.13 17.48 2.50
C ALA A 143 1.96 16.75 1.83
N GLN A 144 0.86 16.57 2.58
CA GLN A 144 -0.34 15.90 2.11
C GLN A 144 -1.56 16.67 2.61
N ALA A 145 -2.39 17.12 1.66
CA ALA A 145 -3.62 17.85 1.96
C ALA A 145 -4.75 16.84 2.05
N LEU A 146 -5.58 16.99 3.07
CA LEU A 146 -6.83 16.27 3.18
C LEU A 146 -7.96 17.26 2.93
N MET A 147 -8.93 16.84 2.13
CA MET A 147 -10.16 17.59 1.91
C MET A 147 -11.35 16.77 2.40
N TYR A 148 -12.21 17.42 3.17
CA TYR A 148 -13.47 16.85 3.61
C TYR A 148 -14.51 17.07 2.52
N GLN A 149 -14.84 15.99 1.81
CA GLN A 149 -15.66 16.04 0.60
C GLN A 149 -16.65 14.89 0.58
N TRP A 150 -17.69 14.99 -0.26
CA TRP A 150 -18.67 13.94 -0.45
C TRP A 150 -18.06 12.75 -1.20
N GLU A 151 -18.40 11.55 -0.73
CA GLU A 151 -18.13 10.27 -1.37
C GLU A 151 -19.49 9.56 -1.56
N GLN A 152 -19.71 9.07 -2.78
CA GLN A 152 -20.88 8.26 -3.11
C GLN A 152 -20.54 6.79 -2.84
N GLU A 153 -21.35 6.13 -2.02
CA GLU A 153 -21.33 4.69 -1.82
C GLU A 153 -22.53 4.07 -2.52
N LYS A 154 -22.25 3.12 -3.42
CA LYS A 154 -23.27 2.34 -4.12
C LYS A 154 -23.39 0.98 -3.44
N ASP A 155 -24.61 0.65 -3.08
CA ASP A 155 -25.03 -0.67 -2.62
C ASP A 155 -26.00 -1.26 -3.66
N ASP A 156 -26.23 -2.57 -3.66
CA ASP A 156 -27.00 -3.25 -4.72
C ASP A 156 -28.43 -2.68 -4.89
N GLN A 157 -28.97 -2.06 -3.84
CA GLN A 157 -30.33 -1.50 -3.82
C GLN A 157 -30.40 0.00 -3.51
N SER A 158 -29.29 0.65 -3.14
CA SER A 158 -29.35 2.05 -2.69
C SER A 158 -28.05 2.82 -2.90
N VAL A 159 -28.17 4.15 -2.99
CA VAL A 159 -27.03 5.06 -3.04
C VAL A 159 -27.02 5.94 -1.79
N LYS A 160 -25.88 5.94 -1.10
CA LYS A 160 -25.65 6.75 0.10
C LYS A 160 -24.52 7.74 -0.17
N TYR A 161 -24.61 8.91 0.47
CA TYR A 161 -23.56 9.93 0.40
C TYR A 161 -23.04 10.19 1.80
N LYS A 162 -21.73 10.21 1.96
CA LYS A 162 -21.07 10.55 3.22
C LYS A 162 -19.90 11.47 2.97
N LYS A 163 -19.58 12.32 3.95
CA LYS A 163 -18.40 13.17 3.87
C LYS A 163 -17.20 12.46 4.48
N VAL A 164 -16.09 12.44 3.76
CA VAL A 164 -14.88 11.70 4.13
C VAL A 164 -13.66 12.57 3.85
N TRP A 165 -12.64 12.44 4.70
CA TRP A 165 -11.33 13.03 4.45
C TRP A 165 -10.58 12.21 3.40
N LYS A 166 -10.25 12.83 2.27
CA LYS A 166 -9.48 12.19 1.19
C LYS A 166 -8.33 13.10 0.76
N ASN A 167 -7.28 12.47 0.25
CA ASN A 167 -6.08 13.14 -0.26
C ASN A 167 -6.08 13.34 -1.78
N HIS A 168 -7.25 13.28 -2.41
CA HIS A 168 -7.45 13.49 -3.84
C HIS A 168 -8.88 13.92 -4.08
N ARG A 169 -9.16 14.60 -5.20
CA ARG A 169 -10.50 15.12 -5.51
C ARG A 169 -11.40 13.96 -5.94
N ILE A 170 -12.54 13.79 -5.28
CA ILE A 170 -13.62 12.93 -5.79
C ILE A 170 -14.42 13.75 -6.80
N ASN A 171 -14.50 13.24 -8.02
CA ASN A 171 -15.28 13.87 -9.08
C ASN A 171 -16.78 13.74 -8.79
N SER A 172 -17.38 14.81 -8.25
CA SER A 172 -18.81 14.90 -7.93
C SER A 172 -19.70 15.00 -9.16
N ASP A 173 -19.17 15.33 -10.33
CA ASP A 173 -19.96 15.49 -11.57
C ASP A 173 -20.52 14.14 -12.06
N ARG A 174 -19.96 13.03 -11.54
CA ARG A 174 -20.39 11.66 -11.82
C ARG A 174 -21.34 11.11 -10.75
N PHE A 175 -21.78 11.95 -9.80
CA PHE A 175 -22.70 11.50 -8.77
C PHE A 175 -24.09 11.25 -9.34
N GLN A 176 -24.75 10.22 -8.81
CA GLN A 176 -26.07 9.82 -9.29
C GLN A 176 -27.16 10.84 -8.95
N TYR A 177 -27.02 11.53 -7.81
CA TYR A 177 -27.96 12.57 -7.36
C TYR A 177 -27.25 13.91 -7.21
N SER A 178 -27.87 14.96 -7.76
CA SER A 178 -27.42 16.34 -7.62
C SER A 178 -27.51 16.82 -6.16
N GLY A 179 -26.73 17.86 -5.83
CA GLY A 179 -26.72 18.48 -4.49
C GLY A 179 -25.47 18.18 -3.64
N HIS A 180 -24.59 17.30 -4.12
CA HIS A 180 -23.36 16.90 -3.44
C HIS A 180 -22.11 17.35 -4.23
N HIS A 181 -21.89 18.65 -4.31
CA HIS A 181 -20.75 19.21 -5.06
C HIS A 181 -19.47 19.21 -4.22
N ASN A 182 -18.37 18.75 -4.82
CA ASN A 182 -17.05 18.74 -4.20
C ASN A 182 -16.18 19.89 -4.71
N PRO A 183 -15.55 20.67 -3.81
CA PRO A 183 -14.68 21.75 -4.22
C PRO A 183 -13.39 21.25 -4.89
N VAL A 184 -12.69 22.16 -5.55
CA VAL A 184 -11.37 21.90 -6.13
C VAL A 184 -10.30 22.07 -5.04
N PHE A 185 -9.24 21.26 -5.11
CA PHE A 185 -8.08 21.43 -4.23
C PHE A 185 -7.43 22.80 -4.47
N PRO A 186 -7.22 23.62 -3.42
CA PRO A 186 -6.58 24.92 -3.56
C PRO A 186 -5.06 24.81 -3.76
N VAL A 187 -4.47 23.67 -3.37
CA VAL A 187 -3.04 23.34 -3.50
C VAL A 187 -2.90 21.90 -3.96
N ALA A 188 -1.75 21.54 -4.52
CA ALA A 188 -1.47 20.17 -4.91
C ALA A 188 -1.68 19.20 -3.73
N PRO A 189 -2.52 18.15 -3.87
CA PRO A 189 -2.94 17.30 -2.75
C PRO A 189 -1.79 16.52 -2.11
N THR A 190 -0.71 16.27 -2.85
CA THR A 190 0.52 15.66 -2.34
C THR A 190 1.69 16.34 -3.00
N CYS A 191 2.66 16.79 -2.20
CA CYS A 191 3.93 17.31 -2.69
C CYS A 191 5.08 16.66 -1.92
N MET A 192 6.18 16.40 -2.61
CA MET A 192 7.38 15.80 -2.03
C MET A 192 8.64 16.44 -2.60
N LYS A 193 9.57 16.78 -1.72
CA LYS A 193 10.91 17.23 -2.07
C LYS A 193 11.94 16.31 -1.43
N LEU A 194 13.02 16.06 -2.17
CA LEU A 194 14.11 15.19 -1.78
C LEU A 194 15.39 16.02 -1.73
N ALA A 195 16.16 15.88 -0.67
CA ALA A 195 17.47 16.51 -0.56
C ALA A 195 18.53 15.67 -1.25
N LYS A 196 19.68 16.30 -1.54
CA LYS A 196 20.92 15.59 -1.83
C LYS A 196 21.53 15.11 -0.51
N VAL A 197 21.34 13.82 -0.23
CA VAL A 197 21.83 13.18 1.00
C VAL A 197 23.09 12.38 0.71
N ALA A 198 24.10 12.56 1.56
CA ALA A 198 25.33 11.80 1.51
C ALA A 198 25.53 10.98 2.79
N VAL A 199 26.25 9.85 2.67
CA VAL A 199 26.78 9.07 3.79
C VAL A 199 28.28 9.02 3.57
N GLY A 200 28.99 9.95 4.20
CA GLY A 200 30.38 10.28 3.85
C GLY A 200 30.53 10.66 2.38
N ASP A 201 31.32 9.90 1.63
CA ASP A 201 31.60 10.16 0.22
C ASP A 201 30.52 9.63 -0.74
N PHE A 202 29.55 8.86 -0.23
CA PHE A 202 28.52 8.21 -1.04
C PHE A 202 27.23 9.03 -1.07
N VAL A 203 26.73 9.35 -2.26
CA VAL A 203 25.45 10.05 -2.43
C VAL A 203 24.30 9.06 -2.61
N LEU A 204 23.23 9.23 -1.84
CA LEU A 204 22.07 8.36 -1.92
C LEU A 204 21.22 8.65 -3.16
N SER A 205 20.81 7.58 -3.85
CA SER A 205 19.92 7.70 -5.01
C SER A 205 18.49 8.05 -4.58
N LYS A 206 17.73 8.69 -5.47
CA LYS A 206 16.29 8.98 -5.26
C LYS A 206 15.49 7.73 -4.89
N LYS A 207 15.83 6.56 -5.47
CA LYS A 207 15.17 5.28 -5.16
C LYS A 207 15.43 4.84 -3.71
N MET A 208 16.65 5.03 -3.20
CA MET A 208 16.99 4.74 -1.79
C MET A 208 16.26 5.70 -0.84
N LEU A 209 16.23 6.99 -1.15
CA LEU A 209 15.46 7.98 -0.37
C LEU A 209 13.95 7.71 -0.38
N GLY A 210 13.44 7.13 -1.47
CA GLY A 210 12.07 6.66 -1.57
C GLY A 210 11.72 5.54 -0.57
N LYS A 211 12.70 4.73 -0.17
CA LYS A 211 12.51 3.63 0.81
C LYS A 211 12.49 4.12 2.26
N LEU A 212 12.92 5.34 2.56
CA LEU A 212 12.84 5.92 3.90
C LEU A 212 11.38 6.23 4.23
N GLN A 213 10.75 5.53 5.18
CA GLN A 213 9.32 5.73 5.49
C GLN A 213 9.05 6.33 6.87
N ASN A 214 10.08 6.49 7.69
CA ASN A 214 9.95 7.05 9.03
C ASN A 214 9.86 8.58 8.97
N TYR A 215 8.67 9.11 8.66
CA TYR A 215 8.40 10.54 8.68
C TYR A 215 8.12 11.01 10.11
N GLN A 216 8.68 12.17 10.46
CA GLN A 216 8.37 12.86 11.71
C GLN A 216 7.55 14.13 11.40
N PRO A 217 6.61 14.52 12.28
CA PRO A 217 5.90 15.79 12.13
C PRO A 217 6.89 16.95 12.09
N CYS A 218 6.70 17.86 11.14
CA CYS A 218 7.44 19.11 11.09
C CYS A 218 6.70 20.16 11.93
N GLU A 219 7.40 20.82 12.85
CA GLU A 219 6.83 21.97 13.55
C GLU A 219 6.58 23.11 12.55
N ILE A 220 5.41 23.74 12.64
CA ILE A 220 5.02 24.87 11.79
C ILE A 220 4.95 26.10 12.68
N SER A 221 5.59 27.19 12.24
CA SER A 221 5.58 28.43 13.01
C SER A 221 4.16 29.01 13.10
N ASN A 222 3.82 29.63 14.23
CA ASN A 222 2.52 30.28 14.42
C ASN A 222 2.25 31.37 13.38
N ALA A 223 3.30 32.06 12.91
CA ALA A 223 3.18 33.05 11.83
C ALA A 223 2.73 32.41 10.51
N THR A 224 3.29 31.25 10.15
CA THR A 224 2.89 30.50 8.96
C THR A 224 1.45 29.99 9.09
N ILE A 225 1.03 29.55 10.28
CA ILE A 225 -0.36 29.14 10.54
C ILE A 225 -1.32 30.32 10.34
N GLN A 226 -0.94 31.51 10.81
CA GLN A 226 -1.72 32.74 10.60
C GLN A 226 -1.80 33.11 9.12
N GLU A 227 -0.72 33.00 8.36
CA GLU A 227 -0.72 33.24 6.91
C GLU A 227 -1.65 32.26 6.18
N ILE A 228 -1.59 30.97 6.53
CA ILE A 228 -2.48 29.94 5.97
C ILE A 228 -3.95 30.26 6.30
N ASN A 229 -4.23 30.69 7.53
CA ASN A 229 -5.58 31.04 7.98
C ASN A 229 -6.10 32.36 7.39
N ALA A 230 -5.20 33.29 7.05
CA ALA A 230 -5.54 34.57 6.42
C ALA A 230 -5.92 34.41 4.95
N LYS A 231 -5.47 33.35 4.28
CA LYS A 231 -5.95 33.02 2.93
C LYS A 231 -7.46 32.71 2.97
N PRO A 232 -8.23 33.16 1.97
CA PRO A 232 -9.68 33.05 2.00
C PRO A 232 -10.12 31.60 2.21
N ARG A 233 -10.91 31.37 3.26
CA ARG A 233 -11.56 30.08 3.54
C ARG A 233 -12.37 29.64 2.31
N MET A 234 -12.43 28.33 2.06
CA MET A 234 -13.07 27.69 0.88
C MET A 234 -14.49 28.18 0.55
N SER A 235 -15.16 28.90 1.44
CA SER A 235 -16.44 29.59 1.21
C SER A 235 -16.49 30.45 -0.06
N ARG A 236 -15.35 30.85 -0.64
CA ARG A 236 -15.30 31.73 -1.83
C ARG A 236 -14.82 31.06 -3.13
N TYR A 237 -14.58 29.74 -3.13
CA TYR A 237 -14.19 28.97 -4.34
C TYR A 237 -15.38 28.28 -5.02
N GLY A 238 -16.59 28.78 -4.79
CA GLY A 238 -17.81 28.32 -5.46
C GLY A 238 -18.53 29.48 -6.14
N VAL A 239 -18.31 29.62 -7.45
CA VAL A 239 -19.34 29.97 -8.43
C VAL A 239 -19.20 28.96 -9.55
#